data_AF-A0A3B9UF10-F1
#
_entry.id   AF-A0A3B9UF10-F1
#
_cell.length_a   1.000
_cell.length_b   1.000
_cell.length_c   1.000
_cell.angle_alpha   90.00
_cell.angle_beta   90.00
_cell.angle_gamma   90.00
#
_symmetry.space_group_name_H-M   'P 1'
#
loop_
_entity.id
_entity.type
_entity.pdbx_description
1 polymer ?
#
loop_
_entity_poly.entity_id
_entity_poly.type
_entity_poly.pdbx_seq_one_letter_code
_entity_poly.pdbx_strand_id
1 'polypeptide(L)'
;VRKDILSADEKKLALRNALRYFDPRHHEVLAPEFADELRRYGRIYMHRFRPTYAMHARPIGEYPARTPQAAAIMLMIQNNLDPAV
;
A
#
# COMPACT_ATOMS: atom_id res chain seq x y z
N VAL A 1 16.42 -1.31 10.56
CA VAL A 1 15.21 -2.01 11.06
C VAL A 1 14.57 -1.14 12.14
N ARG A 2 13.30 -0.73 11.99
CA ARG A 2 12.61 0.12 12.98
C ARG A 2 12.34 -0.72 14.24
N LYS A 3 12.45 -0.12 15.42
CA LYS A 3 12.20 -0.81 16.70
C LYS A 3 10.76 -1.32 16.74
N ASP A 4 10.59 -2.56 17.19
CA ASP A 4 9.29 -3.16 17.48
C ASP A 4 8.78 -2.58 18.81
N ILE A 5 7.95 -1.54 18.71
CA ILE A 5 7.47 -0.75 19.86
C ILE A 5 6.02 -1.12 20.21
N LEU A 6 5.34 -1.89 19.36
CA LEU A 6 3.92 -2.19 19.54
C LEU A 6 3.74 -3.34 20.54
N SER A 7 2.84 -3.14 21.49
CA SER A 7 2.28 -4.18 22.34
C SER A 7 1.51 -5.23 21.51
N ALA A 8 1.18 -6.36 22.14
CA ALA A 8 0.43 -7.43 21.48
C ALA A 8 -0.95 -6.95 20.97
N ASP A 9 -1.63 -6.09 21.73
CA ASP A 9 -2.95 -5.59 21.34
C ASP A 9 -2.86 -4.51 20.26
N GLU A 10 -1.82 -3.68 20.27
CA GLU A 10 -1.54 -2.75 19.17
C GLU A 10 -1.19 -3.48 17.87
N LYS A 11 -0.48 -4.61 17.94
CA LYS A 11 -0.22 -5.47 16.78
C LYS A 11 -1.51 -6.06 16.21
N LYS A 12 -2.41 -6.55 17.06
CA LYS A 12 -3.76 -7.02 16.64
C LYS A 12 -4.56 -5.88 16.01
N LEU A 13 -4.51 -4.69 16.59
CA LEU A 13 -5.20 -3.51 16.06
C LEU A 13 -4.63 -3.10 14.69
N ALA A 14 -3.32 -3.12 14.52
CA ALA A 14 -2.66 -2.85 13.24
C ALA A 14 -3.10 -3.82 12.15
N LEU A 15 -3.19 -5.11 12.46
CA LEU A 15 -3.71 -6.13 11.54
C LEU A 15 -5.17 -5.89 11.17
N ARG A 16 -6.05 -5.61 12.14
CA ARG A 16 -7.46 -5.27 11.87
C ARG A 16 -7.59 -4.03 10.99
N ASN A 17 -6.77 -3.01 11.26
CA ASN A 17 -6.74 -1.78 10.46
C ASN A 17 -6.29 -2.02 9.02
N ALA A 18 -5.34 -2.94 8.80
CA ALA A 18 -4.91 -3.34 7.47
C ALA A 18 -5.96 -4.18 6.74
N LEU A 19 -6.60 -5.13 7.44
CA LEU A 19 -7.58 -6.04 6.85
C LEU A 19 -8.90 -5.37 6.46
N ARG A 20 -9.24 -4.19 7.03
CA ARG A 20 -10.48 -3.47 6.70
C ARG A 20 -10.60 -3.05 5.23
N TYR A 21 -9.49 -3.01 4.49
CA TYR A 21 -9.46 -2.65 3.06
C TYR A 21 -9.80 -3.84 2.14
N PHE A 22 -9.98 -5.04 2.69
CA PHE A 22 -10.16 -6.27 1.93
C PHE A 22 -11.41 -7.02 2.37
N ASP A 23 -12.04 -7.72 1.42
CA ASP A 23 -13.17 -8.60 1.68
C ASP A 23 -12.80 -9.69 2.71
N PRO A 24 -13.68 -10.04 3.67
CA PRO A 24 -13.42 -11.06 4.70
C PRO A 24 -12.91 -12.40 4.15
N ARG A 25 -13.32 -12.81 2.95
CA ARG A 25 -12.85 -14.06 2.32
C ARG A 25 -11.33 -14.08 2.07
N HIS A 26 -10.70 -12.90 2.02
CA HIS A 26 -9.25 -12.78 1.82
C HIS A 26 -8.48 -12.73 3.15
N HIS A 27 -9.15 -12.58 4.30
CA HIS A 27 -8.49 -12.33 5.58
C HIS A 27 -7.63 -13.50 6.03
N GLU A 28 -8.05 -14.75 5.77
CA GLU A 28 -7.27 -15.94 6.11
C GLU A 28 -5.88 -15.95 5.47
N VAL A 29 -5.78 -15.45 4.23
CA VAL A 29 -4.51 -15.37 3.48
C VAL A 29 -3.74 -14.11 3.85
N LEU A 30 -4.42 -12.96 3.95
CA LEU A 30 -3.75 -11.66 4.14
C LEU A 30 -3.28 -11.43 5.58
N ALA A 31 -3.97 -11.97 6.58
CA ALA A 31 -3.60 -11.79 7.99
C ALA A 31 -2.17 -12.29 8.30
N PRO A 32 -1.76 -13.52 7.94
CA PRO A 32 -0.40 -13.97 8.18
C PRO A 32 0.65 -13.19 7.37
N GLU A 33 0.32 -12.78 6.12
CA GLU A 33 1.21 -11.94 5.30
C GLU A 33 1.47 -10.58 5.94
N PHE A 34 0.41 -9.89 6.40
CA PHE A 34 0.54 -8.60 7.08
C PHE A 34 1.22 -8.72 8.44
N ALA A 35 1.01 -9.83 9.16
CA ALA A 35 1.72 -10.09 10.41
C ALA A 35 3.22 -10.25 10.18
N ASP A 36 3.61 -10.93 9.11
CA ASP A 36 5.02 -11.09 8.72
C ASP A 36 5.63 -9.75 8.28
N GLU A 37 4.92 -8.93 7.51
CA GLU A 37 5.37 -7.57 7.16
C GLU A 37 5.58 -6.71 8.40
N LEU A 38 4.62 -6.70 9.33
CA LEU A 38 4.72 -5.95 10.58
C LEU A 38 5.93 -6.40 11.40
N ARG A 39 6.19 -7.70 11.46
CA ARG A 39 7.34 -8.29 12.17
C ARG A 39 8.67 -7.98 11.49
N ARG A 40 8.75 -8.07 10.15
CA ARG A 40 10.00 -7.88 9.39
C ARG A 40 10.37 -6.42 9.20
N TYR A 41 9.38 -5.58 8.90
CA TYR A 41 9.59 -4.19 8.49
C TYR A 41 9.10 -3.15 9.50
N GLY A 42 8.38 -3.59 10.55
CA GLY A 42 7.75 -2.70 11.53
C GLY A 42 6.52 -1.96 11.01
N ARG A 43 6.05 -2.30 9.79
CA ARG A 43 4.91 -1.69 9.10
C ARG A 43 4.26 -2.71 8.16
N ILE A 44 2.97 -2.52 7.91
CA ILE A 44 2.22 -3.26 6.90
C ILE A 44 2.16 -2.38 5.65
N TYR A 45 2.91 -2.75 4.62
CA TYR A 45 2.96 -2.05 3.33
C TYR A 45 1.99 -2.65 2.31
N MET A 46 1.51 -3.87 2.56
CA MET A 46 0.67 -4.63 1.65
C MET A 46 1.38 -4.90 0.31
N HIS A 47 2.62 -5.38 0.35
CA HIS A 47 3.50 -5.54 -0.82
C HIS A 47 2.90 -6.38 -1.94
N ARG A 48 2.02 -7.35 -1.60
CA ARG A 48 1.24 -8.13 -2.57
C ARG A 48 0.53 -7.25 -3.62
N PHE A 49 0.05 -6.07 -3.22
CA PHE A 49 -0.75 -5.19 -4.07
C PHE A 49 0.08 -4.06 -4.70
N ARG A 50 1.39 -4.03 -4.48
CA ARG A 50 2.26 -3.09 -5.17
C ARG A 50 2.25 -3.40 -6.67
N PRO A 51 1.94 -2.43 -7.55
CA PRO A 51 1.99 -2.65 -8.99
C PRO A 51 3.39 -3.08 -9.44
N THR A 52 3.45 -4.01 -10.41
CA THR A 52 4.70 -4.56 -10.94
C THR A 52 5.22 -3.83 -12.18
N TYR A 53 4.42 -2.93 -12.76
CA TYR A 53 4.87 -2.08 -13.86
C TYR A 53 5.79 -0.96 -13.36
N ALA A 54 6.58 -0.38 -14.28
CA ALA A 54 7.44 0.76 -13.97
C ALA A 54 6.61 1.95 -13.47
N MET A 55 6.90 2.40 -12.25
CA MET A 55 6.27 3.55 -11.64
C MET A 55 7.01 4.82 -12.09
N HIS A 56 6.34 5.66 -12.88
CA HIS A 56 6.83 6.96 -13.33
C HIS A 56 5.64 7.78 -13.84
N ALA A 57 5.79 9.10 -13.91
CA ALA A 57 4.75 9.97 -14.44
C ALA A 57 4.54 9.75 -15.96
N ARG A 58 3.31 9.38 -16.33
CA ARG A 58 2.85 9.25 -17.72
C ARG A 58 2.24 10.56 -18.26
N PRO A 59 2.12 10.72 -19.60
CA PRO A 59 1.32 11.78 -20.19
C PRO A 59 -0.10 11.85 -19.61
N ILE A 60 -0.62 13.05 -19.37
CA ILE A 60 -1.90 13.27 -18.66
C ILE A 60 -3.11 12.56 -19.34
N GLY A 61 -3.08 12.40 -20.66
CA GLY A 61 -4.13 11.73 -21.43
C GLY A 61 -4.15 10.19 -21.31
N GLU A 62 -3.12 9.59 -20.72
CA GLU A 62 -3.05 8.13 -20.52
C GLU A 62 -3.73 7.67 -19.21
N TYR A 63 -4.06 8.59 -18.32
CA TYR A 63 -4.73 8.23 -17.07
C TYR A 63 -6.23 8.00 -17.31
N PRO A 64 -6.80 6.88 -16.83
CA PRO A 64 -8.23 6.58 -16.95
C PRO A 64 -9.05 7.43 -15.96
N ALA A 65 -9.09 8.74 -16.16
CA ALA A 65 -9.79 9.70 -15.32
C ALA A 65 -10.96 10.35 -16.07
N ARG A 66 -11.99 10.76 -15.32
CA ARG A 66 -13.15 11.49 -15.88
C ARG A 66 -12.89 12.98 -16.06
N THR A 67 -11.88 13.51 -15.37
CA THR A 67 -11.53 14.94 -15.42
C THR A 67 -10.03 15.12 -15.55
N PRO A 68 -9.57 16.20 -16.22
CA PRO A 68 -8.14 16.52 -16.30
C PRO A 68 -7.48 16.72 -14.93
N GLN A 69 -8.23 17.25 -13.95
CA GLN A 69 -7.72 17.49 -12.60
C GLN A 69 -7.41 16.18 -11.88
N ALA A 70 -8.27 15.16 -12.01
CA ALA A 70 -8.02 13.84 -11.44
C ALA A 70 -6.81 13.16 -12.11
N ALA A 71 -6.69 13.27 -13.44
CA ALA A 71 -5.52 12.78 -14.17
C ALA A 71 -4.22 13.46 -13.70
N ALA A 72 -4.23 14.78 -13.49
CA ALA A 72 -3.09 15.51 -12.96
C ALA A 72 -2.70 15.03 -11.55
N ILE A 73 -3.66 14.78 -10.66
CA ILE A 73 -3.37 14.22 -9.32
C ILE A 73 -2.74 12.82 -9.44
N MET A 74 -3.27 11.95 -10.30
CA MET A 74 -2.70 10.62 -10.53
C MET A 74 -1.26 10.69 -11.04
N LEU A 75 -0.98 11.64 -11.95
CA LEU A 75 0.37 11.93 -12.44
C LEU A 75 1.31 12.33 -11.30
N MET A 76 0.90 13.30 -10.48
CA MET A 76 1.72 13.76 -9.34
C MET A 76 1.97 12.64 -8.32
N ILE A 77 0.99 11.76 -8.08
CA ILE A 77 1.15 10.59 -7.21
C ILE A 77 2.19 9.62 -7.80
N GLN A 78 2.11 9.28 -9.09
CA GLN A 78 3.09 8.37 -9.71
C GLN A 78 4.49 8.97 -9.74
N ASN A 79 4.62 10.29 -9.95
CA ASN A 79 5.91 10.97 -9.87
C ASN A 79 6.57 10.82 -8.49
N ASN A 80 5.81 10.98 -7.40
CA ASN A 80 6.32 10.79 -6.04
C ASN A 80 6.69 9.34 -5.71
N LEU A 81 6.24 8.38 -6.51
CA LEU A 81 6.51 6.96 -6.34
C LEU A 81 7.54 6.42 -7.35
N ASP A 82 8.07 7.29 -8.22
CA ASP A 82 9.11 6.94 -9.18
C ASP A 82 10.42 6.66 -8.44
N PRO A 83 11.05 5.48 -8.62
CA PRO A 83 12.33 5.17 -8.00
C PRO A 83 13.50 6.07 -8.42
N ALA A 84 13.37 6.82 -9.52
CA ALA A 84 14.39 7.75 -10.02
C ALA A 84 14.30 9.16 -9.41
N VAL A 85 13.26 9.44 -8.63
CA VAL A 85 13.01 10.72 -7.94
C VAL A 85 13.36 10.59 -6.46
#